data_AF-A0A7Y9HRG6-F1
#
_entry.id   AF-A0A7Y9HRG6-F1
#
_cell.length_a   1.000
_cell.length_b   1.000
_cell.length_c   1.000
_cell.angle_alpha   90.00
_cell.angle_beta   90.00
_cell.angle_gamma   90.00
#
_symmetry.space_group_name_H-M   'P 1'
#
loop_
_entity.id
_entity.type
_entity.pdbx_description
1 polymer ?
#
loop_
_entity_poly.entity_id
_entity_poly.type
_entity_poly.pdbx_seq_one_letter_code
_entity_poly.pdbx_strand_id
1 'polypeptide(L)'
;MRHLLILLAAGMLSACAQTTPQWDSRFGVDTRATLALQIAVPAAGRNTDPVAGMDGHAARAAYERYQKAGGEQQPSVLNGGAK
;
A
#
# COMPACT_ATOMS: atom_id res chain seq x y z
N MET A 1 48.74 21.29 -0.31
CA MET A 1 48.00 20.64 -1.42
C MET A 1 47.60 19.20 -1.14
N ARG A 2 48.52 18.29 -0.77
CA ARG A 2 48.20 16.87 -0.53
C ARG A 2 47.12 16.65 0.56
N HIS A 3 47.18 17.38 1.67
CA HIS A 3 46.18 17.29 2.74
C HIS A 3 44.78 17.82 2.34
N LEU A 4 44.73 18.80 1.44
CA LEU A 4 43.47 19.34 0.93
C LEU A 4 42.76 18.32 0.03
N LEU A 5 43.51 17.61 -0.82
CA LEU A 5 42.97 16.53 -1.64
C LEU A 5 42.44 15.36 -0.79
N ILE A 6 43.12 15.01 0.30
CA ILE A 6 42.70 13.95 1.23
C ILE A 6 41.39 14.34 1.95
N LEU A 7 41.28 15.58 2.44
CA LEU A 7 40.05 16.06 3.08
C LEU A 7 38.87 16.12 2.10
N LEU A 8 39.11 16.53 0.85
CA LEU A 8 38.08 16.63 -0.17
C LEU A 8 37.58 15.23 -0.60
N ALA A 9 38.49 14.26 -0.74
CA ALA A 9 38.13 12.87 -1.01
C ALA A 9 37.35 12.23 0.15
N ALA A 10 37.73 12.49 1.41
CA ALA A 10 37.01 12.00 2.58
C ALA A 10 35.59 12.57 2.70
N GLY A 11 35.42 13.87 2.39
CA GLY A 11 34.11 14.52 2.35
C GLY A 11 33.18 13.92 1.29
N MET A 12 33.69 13.63 0.08
CA MET A 12 32.90 12.98 -0.97
C MET A 12 32.48 11.54 -0.60
N LEU A 13 33.33 10.77 0.09
CA LEU A 13 32.97 9.43 0.56
C LEU A 13 31.89 9.45 1.65
N SER A 14 31.91 10.44 2.54
CA SER A 14 30.90 10.57 3.60
C SER A 14 29.49 10.83 3.06
N ALA A 15 29.36 11.46 1.89
CA ALA A 15 28.06 11.68 1.24
C ALA A 15 27.50 10.39 0.61
N CYS A 16 28.35 9.47 0.16
CA CYS A 16 27.91 8.17 -0.37
C CYS A 16 27.56 7.18 0.75
N ALA A 17 28.19 7.30 1.92
CA ALA A 17 27.89 6.51 3.11
C ALA A 17 26.91 7.24 4.05
N GLN A 18 25.91 7.93 3.48
CA GLN A 18 24.92 8.65 4.26
C GLN A 18 24.05 7.64 5.02
N THR A 19 24.46 7.35 6.26
CA THR A 19 23.63 6.62 7.21
C THR A 19 22.47 7.51 7.62
N THR A 20 21.36 6.92 8.02
CA THR A 20 20.20 7.63 8.56
C THR A 20 20.07 7.29 10.05
N PRO A 21 21.05 7.63 10.93
CA PRO A 21 21.23 6.94 12.22
C PRO A 21 20.00 7.09 13.14
N GLN A 22 19.40 8.28 13.12
CA GLN A 22 18.20 8.58 13.90
C GLN A 22 16.95 7.82 13.41
N TRP A 23 16.88 7.48 12.12
CA TRP A 23 15.77 6.75 11.52
C TRP A 23 16.03 5.24 11.58
N ASP A 24 17.26 4.80 11.31
CA ASP A 24 17.67 3.40 11.34
C ASP A 24 17.52 2.79 12.73
N SER A 25 17.80 3.58 13.79
CA SER A 25 17.62 3.14 15.18
C SER A 25 16.16 2.82 15.54
N ARG A 26 15.19 3.39 14.83
CA ARG A 26 13.75 3.21 15.08
C ARG A 26 12.98 2.59 13.93
N PHE A 27 13.65 2.26 12.82
CA PHE A 27 13.01 1.81 11.58
C PHE A 27 11.94 0.74 11.82
N GLY A 28 12.23 -0.27 12.64
CA GLY A 28 11.28 -1.35 12.94
C GLY A 28 10.08 -0.93 13.80
N VAL A 29 10.25 0.06 14.69
CA VAL A 29 9.15 0.63 15.48
C VAL A 29 8.28 1.51 14.59
N ASP A 30 8.90 2.40 13.82
CA ASP A 30 8.23 3.34 12.94
C ASP A 30 7.43 2.59 11.85
N THR A 31 8.00 1.56 11.24
CA THR A 31 7.30 0.72 10.25
C THR A 31 6.04 0.07 10.83
N ARG A 32 6.13 -0.49 12.05
CA ARG A 32 4.97 -1.12 12.70
C ARG A 32 3.91 -0.09 13.10
N ALA A 33 4.33 1.10 13.54
CA ALA A 33 3.43 2.20 13.84
C ALA A 33 2.68 2.67 12.59
N THR A 34 3.39 2.86 11.47
CA THR A 34 2.77 3.22 10.19
C THR A 34 1.79 2.16 9.72
N LEU A 35 2.15 0.87 9.80
CA LEU A 35 1.24 -0.22 9.45
C LEU A 35 -0.03 -0.19 10.31
N ALA A 36 0.10 0.02 11.63
CA ALA A 36 -1.05 0.10 12.52
C ALA A 36 -1.99 1.28 12.16
N LEU A 37 -1.44 2.41 11.70
CA LEU A 37 -2.21 3.56 11.24
C LEU A 37 -2.92 3.33 9.89
N GLN A 38 -2.45 2.38 9.07
CA GLN A 38 -3.11 2.02 7.80
C GLN A 38 -4.37 1.16 8.01
N ILE A 39 -4.60 0.65 9.22
CA ILE A 39 -5.76 -0.18 9.53
C ILE A 39 -6.96 0.74 9.80
N ALA A 40 -7.90 0.81 8.84
CA ALA A 40 -9.08 1.66 8.93
C ALA A 40 -9.98 1.36 10.14
N VAL A 41 -10.09 0.08 10.53
CA VAL A 41 -10.90 -0.35 11.69
C VAL A 41 -10.12 -1.37 12.54
N PRO A 42 -9.26 -0.91 13.47
CA PRO A 42 -8.39 -1.79 14.25
C PRO A 42 -9.15 -2.80 15.13
N ALA A 43 -10.37 -2.45 15.55
CA ALA A 43 -11.21 -3.28 16.40
C ALA A 43 -12.16 -4.21 15.62
N ALA A 44 -12.06 -4.32 14.30
CA ALA A 44 -13.00 -5.07 13.47
C ALA A 44 -13.15 -6.54 13.90
N GLY A 45 -12.06 -7.20 14.32
CA GLY A 45 -12.10 -8.59 14.79
C GLY A 45 -12.84 -8.80 16.12
N ARG A 46 -13.14 -7.73 16.86
CA ARG A 46 -13.97 -7.76 18.07
C ARG A 46 -15.44 -7.46 17.80
N ASN A 47 -15.80 -7.20 16.54
CA ASN A 47 -17.18 -6.94 16.19
C ASN A 47 -17.99 -8.24 16.33
N THR A 48 -18.96 -8.25 17.24
CA THR A 48 -19.88 -9.37 17.45
C THR A 48 -21.19 -9.20 16.68
N ASP A 49 -21.38 -8.07 16.00
CA ASP A 49 -22.57 -7.86 15.19
C ASP A 49 -22.63 -8.96 14.12
N PRO A 50 -23.76 -9.70 14.05
CA PRO A 50 -23.92 -10.68 13.02
C PRO A 50 -23.86 -9.95 11.67
N VAL A 51 -23.04 -10.45 10.75
CA VAL A 51 -23.07 -9.98 9.38
C VAL A 51 -24.50 -10.18 8.90
N ALA A 52 -25.19 -9.09 8.55
CA ALA A 52 -26.44 -9.15 7.81
C ALA A 52 -26.09 -9.67 6.41
N GLY A 53 -25.88 -10.98 6.31
CA GLY A 53 -25.50 -11.65 5.09
C GLY A 53 -26.57 -11.45 4.01
N MET A 54 -26.23 -11.86 2.79
CA MET A 54 -27.19 -11.91 1.71
C MET A 54 -28.13 -13.11 1.91
N ASP A 55 -29.44 -12.92 1.69
CA ASP A 55 -30.37 -14.06 1.68
C ASP A 55 -30.06 -15.00 0.49
N GLY A 56 -30.47 -16.27 0.60
CA GLY A 56 -30.13 -17.28 -0.39
C GLY A 56 -30.65 -16.97 -1.81
N HIS A 57 -31.79 -16.30 -1.94
CA HIS A 57 -32.36 -15.94 -3.24
C HIS A 57 -31.58 -14.79 -3.88
N ALA A 58 -31.26 -13.75 -3.12
CA ALA A 58 -30.40 -12.66 -3.54
C ALA A 58 -29.02 -13.18 -3.95
N ALA A 59 -28.45 -14.14 -3.20
CA ALA A 59 -27.17 -14.77 -3.52
C ALA A 59 -27.22 -15.51 -4.86
N ARG A 60 -28.27 -16.32 -5.09
CA ARG A 60 -28.45 -17.01 -6.36
C ARG A 60 -28.60 -16.04 -7.53
N ALA A 61 -29.43 -15.01 -7.37
CA ALA A 61 -29.65 -14.01 -8.41
C ALA A 61 -28.39 -13.18 -8.72
N ALA A 62 -27.54 -12.91 -7.72
CA ALA A 62 -26.24 -12.26 -7.93
C ALA A 62 -25.30 -13.17 -8.73
N TYR A 63 -25.22 -14.45 -8.37
CA TYR A 63 -24.39 -15.43 -9.06
C TYR A 63 -24.83 -15.68 -10.51
N GLU A 64 -26.13 -15.78 -10.77
CA GLU A 64 -26.70 -15.89 -12.13
C GLU A 64 -26.34 -14.66 -12.99
N ARG A 65 -26.40 -13.45 -12.41
CA ARG A 65 -25.99 -12.22 -13.10
C ARG A 65 -24.50 -12.20 -13.41
N TYR A 66 -23.66 -12.61 -12.47
CA TYR A 66 -22.22 -12.72 -12.68
C TYR A 66 -21.87 -13.69 -13.81
N GLN A 67 -22.48 -14.87 -13.83
CA GLN A 67 -22.27 -15.85 -14.90
C GLN A 67 -22.70 -15.31 -16.27
N LYS A 68 -23.83 -14.61 -16.34
CA LYS A 68 -24.28 -13.95 -17.58
C LYS A 68 -23.31 -12.85 -18.04
N ALA A 69 -22.75 -12.10 -17.09
CA ALA A 69 -21.78 -11.05 -17.38
C ALA A 69 -20.41 -11.59 -17.84
N GLY A 70 -20.08 -12.86 -17.56
CA GLY A 70 -18.84 -13.51 -18.00
C GLY A 70 -18.67 -13.63 -19.52
N GLY A 71 -19.70 -13.31 -20.32
CA GLY A 71 -19.63 -13.16 -21.77
C GLY A 71 -19.55 -11.71 -22.27
N GLU A 72 -19.77 -10.72 -21.39
CA GLU A 72 -19.85 -9.30 -21.75
C GLU A 72 -18.53 -8.62 -21.34
N GLN A 73 -17.63 -8.39 -22.29
CA GLN A 73 -16.47 -7.56 -22.06
C GLN A 73 -16.93 -6.15 -21.68
N GLN A 74 -16.66 -5.74 -20.44
CA GLN A 74 -16.94 -4.38 -19.99
C GLN A 74 -16.28 -3.38 -20.95
N PRO A 75 -17.01 -2.42 -21.55
CA PRO A 75 -16.42 -1.47 -22.46
C PRO A 75 -15.30 -0.70 -21.73
N SER A 76 -14.10 -0.77 -22.32
CA SER A 76 -12.92 -0.03 -21.87
C SER A 76 -13.28 1.45 -21.69
N VAL A 77 -13.30 1.91 -20.44
CA VAL A 77 -13.54 3.32 -20.07
C VAL A 77 -12.37 4.25 -20.42
N LEU A 78 -11.38 3.77 -21.17
CA LEU A 78 -10.13 4.50 -21.47
C LEU A 78 -10.07 5.12 -22.88
N ASN A 79 -11.14 5.09 -23.69
CA ASN A 79 -11.11 5.65 -25.05
C ASN A 79 -11.88 6.98 -25.18
N GLY A 80 -11.72 7.89 -24.22
CA GLY A 80 -12.49 9.15 -24.15
C GLY A 80 -11.67 10.43 -24.04
N GLY A 81 -10.37 10.41 -24.35
CA GLY A 81 -9.48 11.56 -24.11
C GLY A 81 -8.36 11.71 -25.13
N ALA A 82 -8.68 11.90 -26.41
CA ALA A 82 -7.76 12.46 -27.40
C ALA A 82 -8.53 12.88 -28.66
N LYS A 83 -9.13 14.07 -28.62
CA LYS A 83 -9.34 14.91 -29.80
C LYS A 83 -9.04 16.34 -29.41
#